data_AF-A0A920CB65-F1
#
_entry.id   AF-A0A920CB65-F1
#
_cell.length_a   1.000
_cell.length_b   1.000
_cell.length_c   1.000
_cell.angle_alpha   90.00
_cell.angle_beta   90.00
_cell.angle_gamma   90.00
#
_symmetry.space_group_name_H-M   'P 1'
#
loop_
_entity.id
_entity.type
_entity.pdbx_description
1 polymer ?
#
loop_
_entity_poly.entity_id
_entity_poly.type
_entity_poly.pdbx_seq_one_letter_code
_entity_poly.pdbx_strand_id
1 'polypeptide(L)'
;MMIKHYQMTALEMWVEDLYERFGINSLEQLNIDSIARRLNIWVYYKPMKSKGLERMPGLYTMVIDSRLSPTRQWLDFLHELCHLLRHAGNQTTLPELFTVGQEQEAEQFVLYAAMPISIISKLHIPQQRDKAIEFLTKTFAIPKKLAERRLDQIQRREFQGAVDSVLAKQISYRSEAAAGANEKPIHGVNLYSYYDSNSDVSGPSQIVIEVDAATMNSSGDFYFSADGPFERLEIEDFYGYKCTQLSVKDLIYNDDRIGMNFPTLSLLYGRAAKRFVLQMRDLERFLELERGF
;
A
#
# COMPACT_ATOMS: atom_id res chain seq x y z
N MET A 1 -14.80 16.72 -8.49
CA MET A 1 -14.14 16.19 -7.27
C MET A 1 -12.75 16.79 -7.23
N MET A 2 -12.27 17.22 -6.06
CA MET A 2 -10.91 17.77 -5.91
C MET A 2 -10.08 16.76 -5.13
N ILE A 3 -8.89 16.43 -5.63
CA ILE A 3 -7.96 15.45 -5.04
C ILE A 3 -6.78 16.26 -4.50
N LYS A 4 -6.61 16.31 -3.18
CA LYS A 4 -5.59 17.13 -2.50
C LYS A 4 -4.71 16.31 -1.58
N HIS A 5 -5.29 15.37 -0.86
CA HIS A 5 -4.65 14.62 0.21
C HIS A 5 -4.30 13.19 -0.19
N TYR A 6 -4.74 12.74 -1.36
CA TYR A 6 -4.48 11.43 -1.90
C TYR A 6 -2.99 11.05 -1.86
N GLN A 7 -2.71 9.90 -1.25
CA GLN A 7 -1.40 9.28 -1.25
C GLN A 7 -1.42 8.03 -2.13
N MET A 8 -0.43 7.92 -3.00
CA MET A 8 -0.25 6.75 -3.87
C MET A 8 0.36 5.58 -3.07
N THR A 9 0.00 4.36 -3.45
CA THR A 9 0.72 3.17 -2.95
C THR A 9 2.01 2.97 -3.75
N ALA A 10 2.91 2.11 -3.26
CA ALA A 10 4.14 1.77 -3.98
C ALA A 10 3.86 1.27 -5.41
N LEU A 11 2.84 0.40 -5.59
CA LEU A 11 2.45 -0.09 -6.90
C LEU A 11 1.94 1.05 -7.81
N GLU A 12 1.14 1.97 -7.27
CA GLU A 12 0.62 3.09 -8.05
C GLU A 12 1.71 4.10 -8.42
N MET A 13 2.61 4.44 -7.49
CA MET A 13 3.78 5.27 -7.78
C MET A 13 4.63 4.66 -8.89
N TRP A 14 4.83 3.34 -8.86
CA TRP A 14 5.56 2.63 -9.91
C TRP A 14 4.88 2.73 -11.27
N VAL A 15 3.54 2.65 -11.32
CA VAL A 15 2.77 2.82 -12.57
C VAL A 15 2.85 4.25 -13.08
N GLU A 16 2.75 5.24 -12.20
CA GLU A 16 2.88 6.65 -12.58
C GLU A 16 4.28 6.98 -13.08
N ASP A 17 5.34 6.49 -12.42
CA ASP A 17 6.72 6.63 -12.88
C ASP A 17 6.98 5.89 -14.20
N LEU A 18 6.38 4.72 -14.41
CA LEU A 18 6.40 4.07 -15.72
C LEU A 18 5.79 4.99 -16.79
N TYR A 19 4.61 5.54 -16.52
CA TYR A 19 3.91 6.37 -17.50
C TYR A 19 4.64 7.68 -17.77
N GLU A 20 5.19 8.33 -16.74
CA GLU A 20 6.01 9.52 -16.85
C GLU A 20 7.28 9.26 -17.69
N ARG A 21 8.06 8.23 -17.36
CA ARG A 21 9.30 7.88 -18.09
C ARG A 21 9.06 7.62 -19.57
N PHE A 22 7.93 7.01 -19.91
CA PHE A 22 7.56 6.73 -21.29
C PHE A 22 6.67 7.79 -21.93
N GLY A 23 6.44 8.93 -21.27
CA GLY A 23 5.69 10.07 -21.81
C GLY A 23 4.22 9.77 -22.10
N ILE A 24 3.58 8.96 -21.25
CA ILE A 24 2.15 8.64 -21.25
C ILE A 24 1.48 9.56 -20.23
N ASN A 25 0.77 10.59 -20.69
CA ASN A 25 0.22 11.64 -19.80
C ASN A 25 -1.14 12.19 -20.24
N SER A 26 -1.78 11.54 -21.23
CA SER A 26 -3.07 11.94 -21.81
C SER A 26 -3.95 10.73 -22.11
N LEU A 27 -5.27 10.94 -22.16
CA LEU A 27 -6.26 9.87 -22.35
C LEU A 27 -6.09 9.16 -23.70
N GLU A 28 -5.74 9.92 -24.74
CA GLU A 28 -5.56 9.41 -26.10
C GLU A 28 -4.40 8.41 -26.20
N GLN A 29 -3.50 8.41 -25.22
CA GLN A 29 -2.36 7.50 -25.16
C GLN A 29 -2.66 6.22 -24.36
N LEU A 30 -3.78 6.14 -23.65
CA LEU A 30 -4.21 4.97 -22.88
C LEU A 30 -4.87 3.93 -23.79
N ASN A 31 -4.06 3.35 -24.67
CA ASN A 31 -4.48 2.25 -25.54
C ASN A 31 -3.29 1.31 -25.83
N ILE A 32 -3.62 0.12 -26.31
CA ILE A 32 -2.66 -0.96 -26.59
C ILE A 32 -1.54 -0.46 -27.50
N ASP A 33 -1.87 0.15 -28.64
CA ASP A 33 -0.89 0.53 -29.66
C ASP A 33 0.11 1.57 -29.15
N SER A 34 -0.39 2.59 -28.45
CA SER A 34 0.44 3.67 -27.88
C SER A 34 1.40 3.14 -26.83
N ILE A 35 0.89 2.36 -25.86
CA ILE A 35 1.72 1.83 -24.78
C ILE A 35 2.69 0.78 -25.29
N ALA A 36 2.24 -0.17 -26.11
CA ALA A 36 3.08 -1.21 -26.67
C ALA A 36 4.25 -0.62 -27.48
N ARG A 37 3.99 0.39 -28.32
CA ARG A 37 5.04 1.07 -29.09
C ARG A 37 6.07 1.76 -28.20
N ARG A 38 5.63 2.43 -27.13
CA ARG A 38 6.52 3.13 -26.19
C ARG A 38 7.39 2.17 -25.38
N LEU A 39 6.84 1.01 -25.03
CA LEU A 39 7.52 -0.03 -24.25
C LEU A 39 8.23 -1.08 -25.13
N ASN A 40 8.27 -0.88 -26.45
CA ASN A 40 8.84 -1.82 -27.42
C ASN A 40 8.27 -3.25 -27.30
N ILE A 41 6.95 -3.36 -27.12
CA ILE A 41 6.21 -4.62 -27.03
C ILE A 41 5.56 -4.93 -28.37
N TRP A 42 5.80 -6.12 -28.90
CA TRP A 42 5.19 -6.59 -30.14
C TRP A 42 3.87 -7.28 -29.85
N VAL A 43 2.76 -6.71 -30.32
CA VAL A 43 1.42 -7.21 -30.03
C VAL A 43 0.86 -7.97 -31.23
N TYR A 44 0.32 -9.17 -30.97
CA TYR A 44 -0.36 -10.00 -31.96
C TYR A 44 -1.78 -10.31 -31.51
N TYR A 45 -2.76 -10.10 -32.38
CA TYR A 45 -4.14 -10.50 -32.13
C TYR A 45 -4.39 -11.91 -32.67
N LYS A 46 -4.72 -12.86 -31.79
CA LYS A 46 -4.98 -14.27 -32.14
C LYS A 46 -6.18 -14.81 -31.36
N PRO A 47 -6.94 -15.80 -31.88
CA PRO A 47 -8.12 -16.33 -31.20
C PRO A 47 -7.74 -17.31 -30.06
N MET A 48 -6.95 -16.86 -29.09
CA MET A 48 -6.46 -17.63 -27.95
C MET A 48 -6.26 -16.73 -26.73
N LYS A 49 -6.19 -17.32 -25.53
CA LYS A 49 -6.03 -16.57 -24.27
C LYS A 49 -4.83 -15.62 -24.37
N SER A 50 -5.06 -14.37 -23.96
CA SER A 50 -4.03 -13.33 -23.88
C SER A 50 -2.84 -13.80 -23.04
N LYS A 51 -1.62 -13.45 -23.47
CA LYS A 51 -0.38 -13.81 -22.78
C LYS A 51 0.77 -12.89 -23.15
N GLY A 52 1.47 -12.35 -22.16
CA GLY A 52 2.76 -11.68 -22.29
C GLY A 52 3.93 -12.65 -22.15
N LEU A 53 5.00 -12.43 -22.91
CA LEU A 53 6.26 -13.14 -22.73
C LEU A 53 7.45 -12.35 -23.29
N GLU A 54 8.59 -12.48 -22.62
CA GLU A 54 9.89 -12.04 -23.13
C GLU A 54 10.51 -13.18 -23.95
N ARG A 55 10.72 -12.98 -25.26
CA ARG A 55 11.32 -14.00 -26.14
C ARG A 55 12.83 -14.08 -25.97
N MET A 56 13.44 -12.91 -25.80
CA MET A 56 14.87 -12.67 -25.58
C MET A 56 15.00 -11.42 -24.71
N PRO A 57 16.12 -11.21 -24.01
CA PRO A 57 16.31 -10.02 -23.17
C PRO A 57 15.96 -8.72 -23.91
N GLY A 58 14.96 -8.00 -23.42
CA GLY A 58 14.45 -6.75 -24.00
C GLY A 58 13.54 -6.89 -25.22
N LEU A 59 13.22 -8.12 -25.66
CA LEU A 59 12.28 -8.41 -26.74
C LEU A 59 10.97 -8.97 -26.18
N TYR A 60 10.08 -8.04 -25.87
CA TYR A 60 8.76 -8.35 -25.34
C TYR A 60 7.74 -8.59 -26.45
N THR A 61 6.97 -9.66 -26.30
CA THR A 61 5.86 -10.00 -27.20
C THR A 61 4.60 -10.29 -26.39
N MET A 62 3.46 -9.91 -26.91
CA MET A 62 2.17 -10.16 -26.27
C MET A 62 1.18 -10.67 -27.30
N VAL A 63 0.47 -11.74 -26.95
CA VAL A 63 -0.71 -12.20 -27.68
C VAL A 63 -1.93 -11.66 -26.97
N ILE A 64 -2.85 -11.06 -27.71
CA ILE A 64 -4.14 -10.57 -27.22
C ILE A 64 -5.26 -11.38 -27.88
N ASP A 65 -6.23 -11.83 -27.09
CA ASP A 65 -7.34 -12.63 -27.60
C ASP A 65 -8.23 -11.81 -28.55
N SER A 66 -8.14 -12.13 -29.85
CA SER A 66 -8.86 -11.43 -30.92
C SER A 66 -10.38 -11.62 -30.87
N ARG A 67 -10.89 -12.53 -30.03
CA ARG A 67 -12.33 -12.81 -29.87
C ARG A 67 -12.99 -11.89 -28.85
N LEU A 68 -12.19 -11.21 -28.02
CA LEU A 68 -12.69 -10.34 -26.97
C LEU A 68 -13.07 -8.96 -27.52
N SER A 69 -13.93 -8.24 -26.78
CA SER A 69 -14.25 -6.85 -27.13
C SER A 69 -13.01 -5.95 -26.95
N PRO A 70 -12.94 -4.80 -27.65
CA PRO A 70 -11.80 -3.88 -27.50
C PRO A 70 -11.52 -3.46 -26.05
N THR A 71 -12.56 -3.18 -25.26
CA THR A 71 -12.42 -2.89 -23.83
C THR A 71 -11.81 -4.06 -23.06
N ARG A 72 -12.19 -5.30 -23.36
CA ARG A 72 -11.63 -6.47 -22.69
C ARG A 72 -10.20 -6.76 -23.13
N GLN A 73 -9.90 -6.58 -24.42
CA GLN A 73 -8.53 -6.67 -24.95
C GLN A 73 -7.60 -5.66 -24.26
N TRP A 74 -8.08 -4.44 -24.03
CA TRP A 74 -7.35 -3.41 -23.30
C TRP A 74 -7.04 -3.83 -21.86
N LEU A 75 -8.02 -4.36 -21.12
CA LEU A 75 -7.79 -4.82 -19.75
C LEU A 75 -6.88 -6.04 -19.68
N ASP A 76 -7.03 -6.99 -20.59
CA ASP A 76 -6.13 -8.14 -20.70
C ASP A 76 -4.70 -7.68 -21.03
N PHE A 77 -4.53 -6.71 -21.94
CA PHE A 77 -3.22 -6.14 -22.24
C PHE A 77 -2.55 -5.55 -20.98
N LEU A 78 -3.28 -4.79 -20.17
CA LEU A 78 -2.75 -4.21 -18.93
C LEU A 78 -2.39 -5.29 -17.88
N HIS A 79 -3.21 -6.35 -17.79
CA HIS A 79 -2.95 -7.47 -16.89
C HIS A 79 -1.65 -8.19 -17.29
N GLU A 80 -1.52 -8.54 -18.57
CA GLU A 80 -0.32 -9.16 -19.13
C GLU A 80 0.91 -8.24 -19.07
N LEU A 81 0.70 -6.92 -19.17
CA LEU A 81 1.76 -5.94 -19.00
C LEU A 81 2.35 -5.98 -17.58
N CYS A 82 1.51 -6.14 -16.55
CA CYS A 82 1.99 -6.34 -15.18
C CYS A 82 2.88 -7.59 -15.09
N HIS A 83 2.42 -8.72 -15.62
CA HIS A 83 3.21 -9.95 -15.63
C HIS A 83 4.55 -9.76 -16.33
N LEU A 84 4.54 -9.11 -17.49
CA LEU A 84 5.73 -8.90 -18.31
C LEU A 84 6.79 -8.02 -17.62
N LEU A 85 6.34 -6.97 -16.92
CA LEU A 85 7.25 -5.97 -16.35
C LEU A 85 7.65 -6.24 -14.90
N ARG A 86 6.83 -6.98 -14.15
CA ARG A 86 6.98 -7.09 -12.69
C ARG A 86 7.14 -8.51 -12.18
N HIS A 87 6.71 -9.51 -12.95
CA HIS A 87 6.72 -10.90 -12.49
C HIS A 87 7.80 -11.70 -13.23
N ALA A 88 8.54 -12.49 -12.47
CA ALA A 88 9.52 -13.45 -12.99
C ALA A 88 9.14 -14.88 -12.58
N GLY A 89 9.62 -15.85 -13.36
CA GLY A 89 9.39 -17.26 -13.11
C GLY A 89 8.22 -17.85 -13.90
N ASN A 90 8.21 -19.18 -14.02
CA ASN A 90 7.14 -19.89 -14.72
C ASN A 90 6.00 -20.20 -13.74
N GLN A 91 4.83 -19.60 -13.97
CA GLN A 91 3.63 -19.78 -13.14
C GLN A 91 3.19 -21.26 -13.02
N THR A 92 3.53 -22.14 -13.99
CA THR A 92 3.22 -23.58 -13.87
C THR A 92 4.10 -24.32 -12.88
N THR A 93 5.17 -23.68 -12.40
CA THR A 93 6.16 -24.27 -11.48
C THR A 93 6.27 -23.51 -10.15
N LEU A 94 5.67 -22.32 -10.06
CA LEU A 94 5.68 -21.51 -8.84
C LEU A 94 4.68 -22.08 -7.81
N PRO A 95 4.98 -21.99 -6.50
CA PRO A 95 4.02 -22.38 -5.48
C PRO A 95 2.76 -21.51 -5.55
N GLU A 96 1.60 -22.10 -5.24
CA GLU A 96 0.28 -21.48 -5.40
C GLU A 96 0.14 -20.11 -4.72
N LEU A 97 0.71 -19.93 -3.52
CA LEU A 97 0.65 -18.64 -2.83
C LEU A 97 1.37 -17.51 -3.60
N PHE A 98 2.43 -17.84 -4.33
CA PHE A 98 3.15 -16.85 -5.16
C PHE A 98 2.36 -16.51 -6.42
N THR A 99 1.70 -17.49 -7.05
CA THR A 99 0.86 -17.22 -8.22
C THR A 99 -0.37 -16.39 -7.84
N VAL A 100 -1.01 -16.69 -6.70
CA VAL A 100 -2.12 -15.89 -6.16
C VAL A 100 -1.68 -14.44 -5.91
N GLY A 101 -0.52 -14.23 -5.29
CA GLY A 101 0.01 -12.88 -5.06
C GLY A 101 0.28 -12.12 -6.36
N GLN A 102 0.83 -12.77 -7.37
CA GLN A 102 1.05 -12.17 -8.70
C GLN A 102 -0.26 -11.78 -9.39
N GLU A 103 -1.28 -12.64 -9.36
CA GLU A 103 -2.58 -12.30 -9.96
C GLU A 103 -3.26 -11.14 -9.22
N GLN A 104 -3.18 -11.10 -7.88
CA GLN A 104 -3.71 -9.99 -7.08
C GLN A 104 -2.99 -8.67 -7.40
N GLU A 105 -1.66 -8.68 -7.53
CA GLU A 105 -0.90 -7.49 -7.94
C GLU A 105 -1.31 -7.04 -9.35
N ALA A 106 -1.45 -7.98 -10.29
CA ALA A 106 -1.89 -7.68 -11.67
C ALA A 106 -3.30 -7.06 -11.70
N GLU A 107 -4.24 -7.55 -10.89
CA GLU A 107 -5.57 -6.95 -10.78
C GLU A 107 -5.53 -5.50 -10.25
N GLN A 108 -4.66 -5.21 -9.29
CA GLN A 108 -4.48 -3.84 -8.77
C GLN A 108 -3.77 -2.96 -9.78
N PHE A 109 -2.75 -3.49 -10.47
CA PHE A 109 -2.05 -2.82 -11.55
C PHE A 109 -3.00 -2.32 -12.63
N VAL A 110 -3.96 -3.16 -13.05
CA VAL A 110 -4.97 -2.79 -14.05
C VAL A 110 -5.79 -1.57 -13.60
N LEU A 111 -6.11 -1.43 -12.32
CA LEU A 111 -6.85 -0.25 -11.82
C LEU A 111 -6.04 1.04 -11.99
N TYR A 112 -4.75 1.01 -11.66
CA TYR A 112 -3.87 2.18 -11.78
C TYR A 112 -3.55 2.50 -13.23
N ALA A 113 -3.20 1.48 -14.03
CA ALA A 113 -2.79 1.65 -15.41
C ALA A 113 -3.96 2.06 -16.33
N ALA A 114 -5.16 1.51 -16.11
CA ALA A 114 -6.35 1.89 -16.90
C ALA A 114 -6.86 3.30 -16.54
N MET A 115 -6.62 3.75 -15.31
CA MET A 115 -7.07 5.04 -14.80
C MET A 115 -6.00 5.69 -13.89
N PRO A 116 -4.94 6.26 -14.49
CA PRO A 116 -3.84 6.87 -13.74
C PRO A 116 -4.30 8.11 -12.99
N ILE A 117 -3.86 8.27 -11.73
CA ILE A 117 -4.25 9.40 -10.90
C ILE A 117 -3.73 10.73 -11.46
N SER A 118 -2.57 10.72 -12.13
CA SER A 118 -2.01 11.91 -12.80
C SER A 118 -2.86 12.43 -13.97
N ILE A 119 -3.70 11.56 -14.56
CA ILE A 119 -4.67 11.94 -15.60
C ILE A 119 -6.00 12.29 -14.96
N ILE A 120 -6.50 11.46 -14.03
CA ILE A 120 -7.78 11.70 -13.31
C ILE A 120 -7.79 13.08 -12.64
N SER A 121 -6.70 13.47 -11.98
CA SER A 121 -6.60 14.72 -11.22
C SER A 121 -6.77 15.98 -12.08
N LYS A 122 -6.60 15.87 -13.40
CA LYS A 122 -6.78 16.96 -14.37
C LYS A 122 -8.23 17.07 -14.88
N LEU A 123 -9.09 16.09 -14.56
CA LEU A 123 -10.46 16.01 -15.06
C LEU A 123 -11.46 16.69 -14.12
N HIS A 124 -12.47 17.32 -14.71
CA HIS A 124 -13.62 17.86 -13.98
C HIS A 124 -14.66 16.76 -13.69
N ILE A 125 -14.39 15.95 -12.68
CA ILE A 125 -15.28 14.82 -12.33
C ILE A 125 -16.54 15.33 -11.59
N PRO A 126 -17.76 14.93 -12.01
CA PRO A 126 -18.99 15.27 -11.30
C PRO A 126 -18.95 14.88 -9.82
N GLN A 127 -19.61 15.66 -8.94
CA GLN A 127 -19.65 15.34 -7.50
C GLN A 127 -20.61 14.18 -7.18
N GLN A 128 -21.73 14.08 -7.91
CA GLN A 128 -22.69 13.00 -7.71
C GLN A 128 -22.07 11.67 -8.13
N ARG A 129 -22.03 10.70 -7.21
CA ARG A 129 -21.37 9.40 -7.38
C ARG A 129 -21.74 8.70 -8.69
N ASP A 130 -23.02 8.54 -8.98
CA ASP A 130 -23.46 7.82 -10.18
C ASP A 130 -22.99 8.51 -11.47
N LYS A 131 -23.04 9.85 -11.49
CA LYS A 131 -22.54 10.65 -12.62
C LYS A 131 -21.03 10.59 -12.74
N ALA A 132 -20.30 10.53 -11.62
CA ALA A 132 -18.86 10.36 -11.61
C ALA A 132 -18.45 9.00 -12.19
N ILE A 133 -19.13 7.92 -11.76
CA ILE A 133 -18.92 6.56 -12.29
C ILE A 133 -19.20 6.54 -13.80
N GLU A 134 -20.33 7.06 -14.24
CA GLU A 134 -20.69 7.11 -15.66
C GLU A 134 -19.67 7.92 -16.46
N PHE A 135 -19.27 9.08 -15.94
CA PHE A 135 -18.24 9.93 -16.54
C PHE A 135 -16.91 9.19 -16.70
N LEU A 136 -16.40 8.54 -15.64
CA LEU A 136 -15.15 7.78 -15.68
C LEU A 136 -15.23 6.59 -16.64
N THR A 137 -16.35 5.85 -16.59
CA THR A 137 -16.62 4.72 -17.50
C THR A 137 -16.48 5.13 -18.95
N LYS A 138 -17.11 6.25 -19.34
CA LYS A 138 -17.07 6.77 -20.71
C LYS A 138 -15.70 7.34 -21.07
N THR A 139 -15.10 8.13 -20.16
CA THR A 139 -13.84 8.85 -20.40
C THR A 139 -12.66 7.90 -20.61
N PHE A 140 -12.59 6.82 -19.82
CA PHE A 140 -11.52 5.83 -19.90
C PHE A 140 -11.90 4.59 -20.73
N ALA A 141 -13.12 4.53 -21.28
CA ALA A 141 -13.63 3.41 -22.09
C ALA A 141 -13.51 2.03 -21.40
N ILE A 142 -13.78 1.98 -20.10
CA ILE A 142 -13.65 0.80 -19.23
C ILE A 142 -15.01 0.30 -18.72
N PRO A 143 -15.11 -0.91 -18.14
CA PRO A 143 -16.33 -1.38 -17.51
C PRO A 143 -16.72 -0.55 -16.28
N LYS A 144 -18.03 -0.34 -16.08
CA LYS A 144 -18.60 0.40 -14.94
C LYS A 144 -18.06 -0.04 -13.58
N LYS A 145 -17.98 -1.36 -13.35
CA LYS A 145 -17.46 -1.94 -12.11
C LYS A 145 -16.00 -1.57 -11.82
N LEU A 146 -15.19 -1.41 -12.87
CA LEU A 146 -13.79 -0.99 -12.72
C LEU A 146 -13.73 0.49 -12.29
N ALA A 147 -14.52 1.35 -12.95
CA ALA A 147 -14.65 2.76 -12.61
C ALA A 147 -15.15 2.97 -11.17
N GLU A 148 -16.15 2.19 -10.73
CA GLU A 148 -16.64 2.16 -9.35
C GLU A 148 -15.52 1.85 -8.35
N ARG A 149 -14.82 0.73 -8.56
CA ARG A 149 -13.71 0.30 -7.69
C ARG A 149 -12.63 1.38 -7.58
N ARG A 150 -12.26 2.00 -8.69
CA ARG A 150 -11.23 3.05 -8.70
C ARG A 150 -11.71 4.33 -8.01
N LEU A 151 -12.96 4.74 -8.23
CA LEU A 151 -13.53 5.89 -7.53
C LEU A 151 -13.55 5.66 -6.02
N ASP A 152 -13.98 4.47 -5.58
CA ASP A 152 -14.00 4.10 -4.16
C ASP A 152 -12.60 4.12 -3.55
N GLN A 153 -11.61 3.58 -4.26
CA GLN A 153 -10.22 3.62 -3.84
C GLN A 153 -9.71 5.07 -3.71
N ILE A 154 -10.04 5.94 -4.67
CA ILE A 154 -9.64 7.35 -4.63
C ILE A 154 -10.28 8.09 -3.46
N GLN A 155 -11.58 7.92 -3.27
CA GLN A 155 -12.31 8.56 -2.18
C GLN A 155 -11.81 8.11 -0.82
N ARG A 156 -11.56 6.81 -0.63
CA ARG A 156 -11.00 6.26 0.61
C ARG A 156 -9.64 6.86 0.94
N ARG A 157 -8.72 6.90 -0.04
CA ARG A 157 -7.36 7.44 0.19
C ARG A 157 -7.31 8.96 0.32
N GLU A 158 -8.17 9.68 -0.38
CA GLU A 158 -8.31 11.13 -0.20
C GLU A 158 -8.82 11.46 1.20
N PHE A 159 -9.85 10.73 1.67
CA PHE A 159 -10.36 10.87 3.02
C PHE A 159 -9.27 10.52 4.05
N GLN A 160 -8.54 9.43 3.82
CA GLN A 160 -7.45 9.01 4.69
C GLN A 160 -6.39 10.09 4.83
N GLY A 161 -5.84 10.57 3.71
CA GLY A 161 -4.82 11.60 3.74
C GLY A 161 -5.32 12.90 4.37
N ALA A 162 -6.62 13.22 4.24
CA ALA A 162 -7.20 14.37 4.90
C ALA A 162 -7.18 14.20 6.43
N VAL A 163 -7.59 13.03 6.94
CA VAL A 163 -7.52 12.68 8.36
C VAL A 163 -6.08 12.72 8.86
N ASP A 164 -5.15 12.07 8.16
CA ASP A 164 -3.73 12.03 8.51
C ASP A 164 -3.14 13.44 8.58
N SER A 165 -3.49 14.32 7.64
CA SER A 165 -3.01 15.71 7.62
C SER A 165 -3.51 16.53 8.80
N VAL A 166 -4.72 16.24 9.31
CA VAL A 166 -5.28 16.89 10.50
C VAL A 166 -4.62 16.34 11.76
N LEU A 167 -4.47 15.02 11.87
CA LEU A 167 -3.81 14.37 12.99
C LEU A 167 -2.34 14.81 13.10
N ALA A 168 -1.60 14.84 11.99
CA ALA A 168 -0.22 15.32 11.97
C ALA A 168 -0.10 16.78 12.45
N LYS A 169 -1.03 17.64 12.06
CA LYS A 169 -1.09 19.03 12.56
C LYS A 169 -1.40 19.08 14.04
N GLN A 170 -2.36 18.30 14.53
CA GLN A 170 -2.68 18.25 15.95
C GLN A 170 -1.52 17.71 16.79
N ILE A 171 -0.81 16.69 16.31
CA ILE A 171 0.41 16.17 16.93
C ILE A 171 1.50 17.26 16.95
N SER A 172 1.70 17.98 15.85
CA SER A 172 2.63 19.11 15.79
C SER A 172 2.26 20.24 16.77
N TYR A 173 0.98 20.61 16.87
CA TYR A 173 0.52 21.61 17.83
C TYR A 173 0.66 21.10 19.28
N ARG A 174 0.41 19.81 19.53
CA ARG A 174 0.57 19.20 20.86
C ARG A 174 2.04 19.03 21.22
N SER A 175 2.95 18.77 20.28
CA SER A 175 4.39 18.70 20.52
C SER A 175 4.99 20.08 20.77
N GLU A 176 4.52 21.12 20.06
CA GLU A 176 4.86 22.51 20.34
C GLU A 176 4.30 22.99 21.69
N ALA A 177 3.08 22.57 22.07
CA ALA A 177 2.50 22.87 23.38
C ALA A 177 3.14 22.06 24.51
N ALA A 178 3.54 20.81 24.27
CA ALA A 178 4.25 19.94 25.21
C ALA A 178 5.74 20.27 25.31
N ALA A 179 6.34 20.99 24.35
CA ALA A 179 7.66 21.60 24.53
C ALA A 179 7.67 22.65 25.66
N GLY A 180 6.49 23.14 26.08
CA GLY A 180 6.29 23.91 27.31
C GLY A 180 6.01 23.08 28.58
N ALA A 181 5.76 21.77 28.45
CA ALA A 181 5.49 20.83 29.53
C ALA A 181 6.33 19.56 29.33
N ASN A 182 7.57 19.65 29.82
CA ASN A 182 8.68 18.71 29.67
C ASN A 182 8.36 17.26 30.11
N GLU A 183 7.66 16.47 29.29
CA GLU A 183 7.75 15.00 29.35
C GLU A 183 8.95 14.57 28.51
N LYS A 184 10.03 14.19 29.21
CA LYS A 184 11.28 13.77 28.62
C LYS A 184 11.05 12.60 27.64
N PRO A 185 11.79 12.54 26.51
CA PRO A 185 11.87 11.30 25.73
C PRO A 185 12.27 10.17 26.67
N ILE A 186 11.48 9.09 26.70
CA ILE A 186 11.82 7.90 27.49
C ILE A 186 13.12 7.36 26.88
N HIS A 187 14.22 7.43 27.61
CA HIS A 187 15.54 7.02 27.11
C HIS A 187 15.49 5.54 26.68
N GLY A 188 15.75 5.28 25.39
CA GLY A 188 16.06 3.93 24.88
C GLY A 188 14.92 3.16 24.18
N VAL A 189 13.75 3.76 23.94
CA VAL A 189 12.67 3.17 23.10
C VAL A 189 12.24 4.14 22.00
N ASN A 190 12.22 3.66 20.75
CA ASN A 190 11.63 4.36 19.61
C ASN A 190 10.42 3.59 19.08
N LEU A 191 9.34 4.30 18.79
CA LEU A 191 8.10 3.73 18.26
C LEU A 191 7.84 4.30 16.86
N TYR A 192 7.63 3.40 15.91
CA TYR A 192 7.35 3.76 14.53
C TYR A 192 6.02 3.17 14.06
N SER A 193 5.33 3.91 13.20
CA SER A 193 4.18 3.43 12.44
C SER A 193 4.62 2.97 11.06
N TYR A 194 4.18 1.78 10.65
CA TYR A 194 4.38 1.26 9.31
C TYR A 194 3.03 1.07 8.62
N TYR A 195 2.96 1.52 7.36
CA TYR A 195 1.77 1.43 6.53
C TYR A 195 2.02 0.43 5.40
N ASP A 196 1.32 -0.69 5.45
CA ASP A 196 1.36 -1.66 4.35
C ASP A 196 0.65 -1.07 3.14
N SER A 197 1.42 -0.75 2.10
CA SER A 197 0.93 -0.19 0.84
C SER A 197 -0.04 -1.12 0.08
N ASN A 198 -0.13 -2.39 0.47
CA ASN A 198 -1.05 -3.36 -0.10
C ASN A 198 -2.31 -3.57 0.75
N SER A 199 -2.40 -2.93 1.91
CA SER A 199 -3.52 -3.10 2.83
C SER A 199 -4.62 -2.06 2.61
N ASP A 200 -5.88 -2.47 2.80
CA ASP A 200 -7.07 -1.62 2.69
C ASP A 200 -7.41 -0.87 4.00
N VAL A 201 -6.57 -0.97 5.05
CA VAL A 201 -6.81 -0.31 6.35
C VAL A 201 -6.42 1.17 6.35
N SER A 202 -7.21 1.93 7.08
CA SER A 202 -7.13 3.39 7.28
C SER A 202 -5.97 3.78 8.21
N GLY A 203 -5.56 2.91 9.14
CA GLY A 203 -4.47 3.18 10.08
C GLY A 203 -3.13 2.54 9.68
N PRO A 204 -2.07 2.74 10.49
CA PRO A 204 -0.86 1.95 10.33
C PRO A 204 -1.20 0.46 10.40
N SER A 205 -0.63 -0.34 9.50
CA SER A 205 -0.83 -1.79 9.57
C SER A 205 -0.03 -2.39 10.74
N GLN A 206 1.08 -1.75 11.11
CA GLN A 206 2.01 -2.24 12.11
C GLN A 206 2.60 -1.12 12.96
N ILE A 207 2.89 -1.44 14.20
CA ILE A 207 3.75 -0.65 15.09
C ILE A 207 5.09 -1.37 15.18
N VAL A 208 6.17 -0.67 14.88
CA VAL A 208 7.55 -1.14 15.03
C VAL A 208 8.15 -0.49 16.26
N ILE A 209 8.76 -1.31 17.11
CA ILE A 209 9.31 -0.89 18.40
C ILE A 209 10.79 -1.21 18.37
N GLU A 210 11.63 -0.19 18.47
CA GLU A 210 13.08 -0.34 18.59
C GLU A 210 13.51 0.00 20.02
N VAL A 211 14.32 -0.89 20.61
CA VAL A 211 14.71 -0.82 22.01
C VAL A 211 16.21 -1.00 22.11
N ASP A 212 16.87 -0.14 22.88
CA ASP A 212 18.29 -0.28 23.15
C ASP A 212 18.60 -1.43 24.13
N ALA A 213 19.88 -1.82 24.19
CA ALA A 213 20.28 -2.95 25.02
C ALA A 213 20.13 -2.68 26.53
N ALA A 214 20.18 -1.42 26.96
CA ALA A 214 20.02 -1.08 28.38
C ALA A 214 18.56 -1.23 28.81
N THR A 215 17.64 -0.74 28.00
CA THR A 215 16.20 -0.78 28.22
C THR A 215 15.65 -2.19 28.11
N MET A 216 16.17 -2.98 27.16
CA MET A 216 15.83 -4.42 27.05
C MET A 216 16.13 -5.22 28.32
N ASN A 217 17.10 -4.77 29.13
CA ASN A 217 17.49 -5.43 30.38
C ASN A 217 17.07 -4.65 31.64
N SER A 218 16.23 -3.62 31.48
CA SER A 218 15.76 -2.78 32.59
C SER A 218 14.61 -3.45 33.36
N SER A 219 14.39 -3.05 34.61
CA SER A 219 13.38 -3.67 35.49
C SER A 219 11.94 -3.16 35.29
N GLY A 220 11.71 -2.27 34.33
CA GLY A 220 10.46 -1.50 34.20
C GLY A 220 9.57 -2.00 33.08
N ASP A 221 8.26 -1.94 33.32
CA ASP A 221 7.27 -2.01 32.26
C ASP A 221 7.29 -0.72 31.45
N PHE A 222 7.25 -0.86 30.13
CA PHE A 222 7.11 0.26 29.21
C PHE A 222 5.66 0.37 28.79
N TYR A 223 5.09 1.58 28.79
CA TYR A 223 3.71 1.83 28.35
C TYR A 223 3.65 2.92 27.29
N PHE A 224 2.81 2.76 26.28
CA PHE A 224 2.55 3.72 25.22
C PHE A 224 1.05 3.78 24.89
N SER A 225 0.59 4.90 24.32
CA SER A 225 -0.77 5.01 23.80
C SER A 225 -0.83 4.38 22.41
N ALA A 226 -1.88 3.61 22.13
CA ALA A 226 -2.15 3.07 20.80
C ALA A 226 -2.33 4.16 19.73
N ASP A 227 -2.73 5.36 20.17
CA ASP A 227 -3.06 6.49 19.30
C ASP A 227 -1.82 7.32 18.90
N GLY A 228 -0.64 6.95 19.40
CA GLY A 228 0.62 7.63 19.10
C GLY A 228 0.91 8.84 20.01
N PRO A 229 1.85 9.73 19.60
CA PRO A 229 2.45 9.81 18.26
C PRO A 229 3.51 8.72 17.99
N PHE A 230 3.58 8.26 16.74
CA PHE A 230 4.64 7.38 16.24
C PHE A 230 5.31 8.01 15.02
N GLU A 231 6.63 7.84 14.89
CA GLU A 231 7.34 8.28 13.69
C GLU A 231 7.04 7.34 12.52
N ARG A 232 6.85 7.87 11.31
CA ARG A 232 6.56 7.02 10.14
C ARG A 232 7.85 6.39 9.64
N LEU A 233 7.84 5.06 9.48
CA LEU A 233 8.95 4.31 8.90
C LEU A 233 8.70 4.07 7.42
N GLU A 234 9.65 4.42 6.56
CA GLU A 234 9.54 4.20 5.10
C GLU A 234 10.00 2.78 4.72
N ILE A 235 9.45 2.23 3.64
CA ILE A 235 9.72 0.84 3.19
C ILE A 235 11.21 0.61 2.88
N GLU A 236 11.89 1.66 2.40
CA GLU A 236 13.32 1.64 2.06
C GLU A 236 14.20 1.43 3.30
N ASP A 237 13.72 1.85 4.47
CA ASP A 237 14.38 1.62 5.76
C ASP A 237 14.18 0.18 6.27
N PHE A 238 13.38 -0.66 5.60
CA PHE A 238 13.05 -2.02 6.07
C PHE A 238 13.95 -3.12 5.48
N TYR A 239 14.64 -2.86 4.36
CA TYR A 239 15.52 -3.85 3.71
C TYR A 239 16.72 -4.19 4.59
N GLY A 240 16.62 -5.29 5.36
CA GLY A 240 17.68 -5.81 6.22
C GLY A 240 17.34 -5.88 7.71
N TYR A 241 16.13 -5.51 8.12
CA TYR A 241 15.72 -5.50 9.52
C TYR A 241 15.16 -6.86 9.93
N LYS A 242 15.81 -7.55 10.88
CA LYS A 242 15.25 -8.73 11.55
C LYS A 242 14.37 -8.26 12.70
N CYS A 243 13.05 -8.25 12.50
CA CYS A 243 12.08 -7.94 13.55
C CYS A 243 11.53 -9.21 14.21
N THR A 244 11.31 -9.14 15.51
CA THR A 244 10.60 -10.16 16.28
C THR A 244 9.12 -9.82 16.31
N GLN A 245 8.26 -10.71 15.80
CA GLN A 245 6.81 -10.52 15.85
C GLN A 245 6.31 -10.71 17.29
N LEU A 246 5.66 -9.69 17.82
CA LEU A 246 4.93 -9.77 19.10
C LEU A 246 3.50 -10.25 18.85
N SER A 247 2.96 -10.92 19.88
CA SER A 247 1.57 -11.34 19.97
C SER A 247 0.86 -10.59 21.10
N VAL A 248 -0.47 -10.67 21.15
CA VAL A 248 -1.27 -10.07 22.23
C VAL A 248 -0.92 -10.61 23.63
N LYS A 249 -0.34 -11.81 23.73
CA LYS A 249 0.08 -12.39 25.01
C LYS A 249 1.31 -11.70 25.61
N ASP A 250 2.03 -10.96 24.78
CA ASP A 250 3.26 -10.25 25.13
C ASP A 250 2.97 -8.82 25.61
N LEU A 251 1.68 -8.42 25.56
CA LEU A 251 1.20 -7.11 25.93
C LEU A 251 0.59 -7.14 27.34
N ILE A 252 0.74 -6.03 28.04
CA ILE A 252 0.01 -5.72 29.27
C ILE A 252 -0.83 -4.46 29.04
N TYR A 253 -1.88 -4.26 29.82
CA TYR A 253 -2.78 -3.12 29.66
C TYR A 253 -2.97 -2.43 31.01
N ASN A 254 -2.82 -1.10 31.02
CA ASN A 254 -3.05 -0.28 32.21
C ASN A 254 -3.42 1.15 31.81
N ASP A 255 -4.45 1.73 32.43
CA ASP A 255 -4.89 3.13 32.24
C ASP A 255 -4.96 3.57 30.75
N ASP A 256 -5.65 2.80 29.91
CA ASP A 256 -5.77 3.06 28.45
C ASP A 256 -4.44 3.03 27.66
N ARG A 257 -3.39 2.46 28.25
CA ARG A 257 -2.08 2.32 27.64
C ARG A 257 -1.71 0.85 27.47
N ILE A 258 -1.05 0.58 26.35
CA ILE A 258 -0.46 -0.72 26.05
C ILE A 258 0.93 -0.72 26.63
N GLY A 259 1.25 -1.75 27.39
CA GLY A 259 2.59 -1.95 27.89
C GLY A 259 3.21 -3.26 27.47
N MET A 260 4.49 -3.37 27.80
CA MET A 260 5.29 -4.56 27.59
C MET A 260 6.40 -4.65 28.62
N ASN A 261 6.73 -5.89 28.98
CA ASN A 261 7.79 -6.19 29.94
C ASN A 261 9.05 -6.64 29.20
N PHE A 262 9.99 -5.73 28.98
CA PHE A 262 11.20 -6.02 28.21
C PHE A 262 12.07 -7.16 28.78
N PRO A 263 12.22 -7.36 30.11
CA PRO A 263 12.87 -8.55 30.66
C PRO A 263 12.21 -9.86 30.21
N THR A 264 10.88 -9.90 30.22
CA THR A 264 10.12 -11.07 29.77
C THR A 264 10.33 -11.30 28.28
N LEU A 265 10.26 -10.24 27.46
CA LEU A 265 10.57 -10.33 26.03
C LEU A 265 12.01 -10.78 25.77
N SER A 266 12.98 -10.31 26.57
CA SER A 266 14.37 -10.72 26.47
C SER A 266 14.59 -12.20 26.80
N LEU A 267 13.79 -12.77 27.71
CA LEU A 267 13.83 -14.20 28.03
C LEU A 267 13.18 -15.04 26.93
N LEU A 268 12.06 -14.58 26.38
CA LEU A 268 11.29 -15.31 25.36
C LEU A 268 11.95 -15.28 23.98
N TYR A 269 12.48 -14.12 23.57
CA TYR A 269 12.96 -13.88 22.22
C TYR A 269 14.49 -13.70 22.12
N GLY A 270 15.17 -13.74 23.26
CA GLY A 270 16.62 -13.66 23.36
C GLY A 270 17.17 -12.24 23.49
N ARG A 271 18.30 -12.12 24.20
CA ARG A 271 18.96 -10.84 24.55
C ARG A 271 19.45 -10.00 23.38
N ALA A 272 19.51 -10.58 22.17
CA ALA A 272 19.93 -9.90 20.96
C ALA A 272 18.75 -9.26 20.20
N ALA A 273 17.49 -9.53 20.60
CA ALA A 273 16.33 -8.89 20.01
C ALA A 273 16.28 -7.42 20.42
N LYS A 274 16.26 -6.53 19.42
CA LYS A 274 16.22 -5.07 19.61
C LYS A 274 15.04 -4.42 18.90
N ARG A 275 14.32 -5.18 18.07
CA ARG A 275 13.25 -4.69 17.22
C ARG A 275 12.09 -5.63 17.23
N PHE A 276 10.93 -5.08 17.52
CA PHE A 276 9.69 -5.80 17.63
C PHE A 276 8.66 -5.21 16.68
N VAL A 277 7.74 -6.04 16.21
CA VAL A 277 6.65 -5.62 15.35
C VAL A 277 5.33 -6.15 15.89
N LEU A 278 4.33 -5.27 15.96
CA LEU A 278 2.98 -5.59 16.40
C LEU A 278 2.01 -5.22 15.28
N GLN A 279 1.10 -6.13 14.93
CA GLN A 279 0.07 -5.84 13.94
C GLN A 279 -1.03 -4.99 14.58
N MET A 280 -1.44 -3.92 13.91
CA MET A 280 -2.45 -3.00 14.44
C MET A 280 -3.79 -3.70 14.67
N ARG A 281 -4.19 -4.61 13.76
CA ARG A 281 -5.41 -5.42 13.92
C ARG A 281 -5.43 -6.25 15.21
N ASP A 282 -4.26 -6.75 15.62
CA ASP A 282 -4.14 -7.60 16.80
C ASP A 282 -4.23 -6.73 18.07
N LEU A 283 -3.69 -5.50 17.97
CA LEU A 283 -3.75 -4.50 19.01
C LEU A 283 -5.16 -3.92 19.21
N GLU A 284 -5.86 -3.59 18.14
CA GLU A 284 -7.25 -3.12 18.17
C GLU A 284 -8.14 -4.16 18.86
N ARG A 285 -8.03 -5.43 18.45
CA ARG A 285 -8.76 -6.54 19.06
C ARG A 285 -8.41 -6.72 20.55
N PHE A 286 -7.14 -6.53 20.91
CA PHE A 286 -6.72 -6.59 22.32
C PHE A 286 -7.36 -5.47 23.14
N LEU A 287 -7.38 -4.24 22.62
CA LEU A 287 -8.00 -3.10 23.28
C LEU A 287 -9.52 -3.23 23.40
N GLU A 288 -10.21 -3.79 22.41
CA GLU A 288 -11.65 -4.09 22.49
C GLU A 288 -11.96 -5.01 23.68
N LEU A 289 -11.16 -6.08 23.84
CA LEU A 289 -11.32 -7.05 24.92
C LEU A 289 -11.05 -6.44 26.30
N GLU A 290 -9.98 -5.65 26.44
CA GLU A 290 -9.59 -5.04 27.72
C GLU A 290 -10.50 -3.88 28.12
N ARG A 291 -11.10 -3.18 27.15
CA ARG A 291 -12.09 -2.10 27.40
C ARG A 291 -13.51 -2.62 27.64
N GLY A 292 -13.75 -3.92 27.47
CA GLY A 292 -15.02 -4.57 27.77
C GLY A 292 -16.14 -4.32 26.75
N PHE A 293 -15.78 -4.17 25.46
CA PHE A 293 -16.74 -4.05 24.36
C PHE A 293 -17.04 -5.40 23.70
#